data_AF-B1K7B6-F1
#
_entry.id   AF-B1K7B6-F1
#
_cell.length_a   1.000
_cell.length_b   1.000
_cell.length_c   1.000
_cell.angle_alpha   90.00
_cell.angle_beta   90.00
_cell.angle_gamma   90.00
#
_symmetry.space_group_name_H-M   'P 1'
#
loop_
_entity.id
_entity.type
_entity.pdbx_description
1 polymer ?
#
loop_
_entity_poly.entity_id
_entity_poly.type
_entity_poly.pdbx_seq_one_letter_code
_entity_poly.pdbx_strand_id
1 'polypeptide(L)'
;MNGVRASVHGTRCAASLRLGVMSHRLSSRLLLVAAVAGAFAAPASAQADGTADAALARQHWVLNCMGCHTATGGGIPGKVPPLANSLGYFTHLPAGREYVMRVPGASNSALSDRELADVLNWVLTTMNRDALPRDFKPYTAAEVAAHRRPALSDVATVRAGLVRALQTRGIDGVADRY
;
A
#
# COMPACT_ATOMS: atom_id res chain seq x y z
N MET A 1 -36.82 -65.40 -65.79
CA MET A 1 -37.70 -65.06 -64.65
C MET A 1 -38.13 -63.61 -64.82
N ASN A 2 -39.40 -63.30 -64.51
CA ASN A 2 -40.06 -62.05 -64.90
C ASN A 2 -39.73 -60.88 -63.97
N GLY A 3 -39.78 -59.65 -64.49
CA GLY A 3 -39.53 -58.42 -63.72
C GLY A 3 -39.54 -57.17 -64.61
N VAL A 4 -40.70 -56.83 -65.19
CA VAL A 4 -40.84 -55.79 -66.22
C VAL A 4 -40.66 -54.37 -65.67
N ARG A 5 -39.89 -53.54 -66.39
CA ARG A 5 -39.91 -52.07 -66.26
C ARG A 5 -40.97 -51.48 -67.19
N ALA A 6 -41.80 -50.55 -66.71
CA ALA A 6 -42.40 -49.49 -67.52
C ALA A 6 -42.83 -48.30 -66.62
N SER A 7 -42.77 -47.07 -67.18
CA SER A 7 -43.24 -45.82 -66.56
C SER A 7 -44.78 -45.67 -66.77
N VAL A 8 -45.51 -44.70 -66.19
CA VAL A 8 -45.75 -43.37 -66.80
C VAL A 8 -46.76 -42.54 -65.95
N HIS A 9 -46.44 -41.26 -65.67
CA HIS A 9 -47.32 -40.13 -65.24
C HIS A 9 -48.10 -40.25 -63.89
N GLY A 10 -48.49 -39.20 -63.16
CA GLY A 10 -48.35 -37.72 -63.25
C GLY A 10 -48.49 -37.09 -61.85
N THR A 11 -48.78 -35.79 -61.59
CA THR A 11 -49.07 -34.64 -62.47
C THR A 11 -48.45 -33.34 -61.89
N ARG A 12 -49.21 -32.34 -61.37
CA ARG A 12 -48.71 -31.02 -60.87
C ARG A 12 -49.68 -30.31 -59.90
N CYS A 13 -49.16 -29.48 -58.99
CA CYS A 13 -49.71 -28.18 -58.56
C CYS A 13 -48.61 -27.42 -57.76
N ALA A 14 -47.86 -26.46 -58.32
CA ALA A 14 -48.19 -25.06 -58.62
C ALA A 14 -48.04 -24.11 -57.40
N ALA A 15 -47.13 -23.14 -57.52
CA ALA A 15 -46.84 -22.09 -56.54
C ALA A 15 -47.35 -20.71 -57.01
N SER A 16 -47.44 -19.71 -56.12
CA SER A 16 -47.39 -18.28 -56.48
C SER A 16 -47.16 -17.36 -55.27
N LEU A 17 -46.30 -16.35 -55.46
CA LEU A 17 -46.08 -15.21 -54.55
C LEU A 17 -47.15 -14.13 -54.76
N ARG A 18 -47.33 -13.20 -53.80
CA ARG A 18 -47.59 -11.75 -54.07
C ARG A 18 -47.02 -10.84 -52.98
N LEU A 19 -46.55 -9.65 -53.38
CA LEU A 19 -46.16 -8.52 -52.52
C LEU A 19 -47.35 -7.54 -52.33
N GLY A 20 -47.33 -6.75 -51.26
CA GLY A 20 -48.14 -5.53 -51.05
C GLY A 20 -47.52 -4.69 -49.91
N VAL A 21 -46.81 -3.60 -50.19
CA VAL A 21 -47.29 -2.20 -50.35
C VAL A 21 -47.71 -1.52 -49.03
N MET A 22 -47.09 -0.37 -48.74
CA MET A 22 -47.30 0.47 -47.55
C MET A 22 -48.55 1.35 -47.66
N SER A 23 -49.20 1.69 -46.53
CA SER A 23 -49.99 2.94 -46.40
C SER A 23 -50.25 3.40 -44.95
N HIS A 24 -49.65 4.55 -44.65
CA HIS A 24 -50.02 5.65 -43.75
C HIS A 24 -51.09 5.56 -42.60
N ARG A 25 -50.55 5.89 -41.40
CA ARG A 25 -50.91 7.03 -40.52
C ARG A 25 -52.00 6.92 -39.43
N LEU A 26 -51.57 7.46 -38.27
CA LEU A 26 -52.26 8.31 -37.28
C LEU A 26 -52.79 7.69 -35.97
N SER A 27 -52.38 8.39 -34.89
CA SER A 27 -53.07 8.58 -33.60
C SER A 27 -52.82 7.62 -32.44
N SER A 28 -51.75 7.95 -31.70
CA SER A 28 -51.77 8.20 -30.25
C SER A 28 -52.18 7.08 -29.28
N ARG A 29 -51.18 6.54 -28.58
CA ARG A 29 -51.15 6.64 -27.10
C ARG A 29 -49.72 6.58 -26.56
N LEU A 30 -49.51 7.41 -25.54
CA LEU A 30 -48.24 7.71 -24.90
C LEU A 30 -47.73 6.52 -24.06
N LEU A 31 -46.48 6.10 -24.25
CA LEU A 31 -45.67 5.40 -23.24
C LEU A 31 -44.20 5.78 -23.43
N LEU A 32 -43.74 6.78 -22.67
CA LEU A 32 -42.31 7.04 -22.54
C LEU A 32 -41.68 5.92 -21.69
N VAL A 33 -40.75 5.16 -22.27
CA VAL A 33 -39.76 4.41 -21.50
C VAL A 33 -38.42 5.11 -21.72
N ALA A 34 -38.10 6.04 -20.82
CA ALA A 34 -36.79 6.67 -20.78
C ALA A 34 -35.75 5.64 -20.31
N ALA A 35 -34.99 5.08 -21.24
CA ALA A 35 -33.85 4.23 -20.91
C ALA A 35 -32.75 5.10 -20.27
N VAL A 36 -32.68 5.12 -18.94
CA VAL A 36 -31.65 5.82 -18.19
C VAL A 36 -30.31 5.14 -18.46
N ALA A 37 -29.49 5.76 -19.30
CA ALA A 37 -28.10 5.36 -19.51
C ALA A 37 -27.29 5.69 -18.23
N GLY A 38 -27.30 4.76 -17.27
CA GLY A 38 -26.52 4.86 -16.05
C GLY A 38 -25.04 4.82 -16.36
N ALA A 39 -24.39 5.99 -16.33
CA ALA A 39 -22.94 6.07 -16.35
C ALA A 39 -22.39 5.47 -15.05
N PHE A 40 -21.89 4.23 -15.13
CA PHE A 40 -21.14 3.61 -14.05
C PHE A 40 -19.78 4.30 -13.88
N ALA A 41 -19.79 5.45 -13.21
CA ALA A 41 -18.59 6.00 -12.62
C ALA A 41 -18.12 5.03 -11.53
N ALA A 42 -17.10 4.23 -11.84
CA ALA A 42 -16.43 3.43 -10.83
C ALA A 42 -15.93 4.37 -9.72
N PRO A 43 -16.16 4.06 -8.43
CA PRO A 43 -15.58 4.86 -7.36
C PRO A 43 -14.07 4.74 -7.47
N ALA A 44 -13.39 5.86 -7.68
CA ALA A 44 -11.95 5.90 -7.48
C ALA A 44 -11.70 5.56 -6.01
N SER A 45 -11.07 4.41 -5.76
CA SER A 45 -10.64 4.01 -4.44
C SER A 45 -9.63 5.02 -3.93
N ALA A 46 -10.10 6.03 -3.20
CA ALA A 46 -9.25 6.81 -2.32
C ALA A 46 -8.73 5.81 -1.28
N GLN A 47 -7.48 5.35 -1.45
CA GLN A 47 -6.74 4.77 -0.36
C GLN A 47 -6.60 5.86 0.71
N ALA A 48 -7.55 5.90 1.62
CA ALA A 48 -7.31 6.46 2.94
C ALA A 48 -6.12 5.68 3.50
N ASP A 49 -5.03 6.38 3.79
CA ASP A 49 -3.87 5.77 4.45
C ASP A 49 -4.35 5.21 5.79
N GLY A 50 -4.59 3.90 5.80
CA GLY A 50 -5.20 3.22 6.93
C GLY A 50 -4.36 3.46 8.17
N THR A 51 -5.04 3.73 9.29
CA THR A 51 -4.43 3.68 10.61
C THR A 51 -3.71 2.33 10.73
N ALA A 52 -2.39 2.37 10.88
CA ALA A 52 -1.58 1.16 10.99
C ALA A 52 -2.20 0.22 12.02
N ASP A 53 -2.41 -1.04 11.66
CA ASP A 53 -2.86 -2.05 12.63
C ASP A 53 -1.76 -2.18 13.68
N ALA A 54 -2.01 -1.63 14.87
CA ALA A 54 -1.04 -1.57 15.95
C ALA A 54 -0.72 -2.98 16.52
N ALA A 55 -1.57 -3.97 16.30
CA ALA A 55 -1.28 -5.37 16.65
C ALA A 55 -0.34 -5.99 15.61
N LEU A 56 -0.59 -5.76 14.31
CA LEU A 56 0.29 -6.21 13.23
C LEU A 56 1.67 -5.51 13.27
N ALA A 57 1.71 -4.19 13.49
CA ALA A 57 2.96 -3.46 13.67
C ALA A 57 3.76 -3.96 14.90
N ARG A 58 3.08 -4.29 16.00
CA ARG A 58 3.69 -4.96 17.16
C ARG A 58 4.19 -6.37 16.81
N GLN A 59 3.49 -7.13 15.99
CA GLN A 59 3.96 -8.43 15.51
C GLN A 59 5.22 -8.29 14.66
N HIS A 60 5.28 -7.31 13.74
CA HIS A 60 6.50 -7.02 12.97
C HIS A 60 7.66 -6.61 13.88
N TRP A 61 7.42 -5.80 14.92
CA TRP A 61 8.42 -5.49 15.96
C TRP A 61 8.97 -6.76 16.63
N VAL A 62 8.08 -7.62 17.12
CA VAL A 62 8.43 -8.89 17.80
C VAL A 62 9.28 -9.79 16.90
N LEU A 63 8.90 -9.91 15.62
CA LEU A 63 9.54 -10.84 14.68
C LEU A 63 10.83 -10.31 14.04
N ASN A 64 10.98 -8.99 13.88
CA ASN A 64 12.06 -8.41 13.05
C ASN A 64 13.06 -7.53 13.84
N CYS A 65 12.70 -7.03 15.02
CA CYS A 65 13.47 -6.01 15.72
C CYS A 65 13.78 -6.37 17.18
N MET A 66 12.79 -6.92 17.89
CA MET A 66 12.85 -7.28 19.30
C MET A 66 14.02 -8.22 19.64
N GLY A 67 14.37 -9.14 18.74
CA GLY A 67 15.45 -10.11 18.97
C GLY A 67 16.83 -9.45 19.22
N CYS A 68 17.05 -8.24 18.69
CA CYS A 68 18.24 -7.44 18.98
C CYS A 68 17.97 -6.35 20.02
N HIS A 69 16.88 -5.59 19.86
CA HIS A 69 16.60 -4.41 20.68
C HIS A 69 15.87 -4.70 22.00
N THR A 70 15.62 -5.97 22.32
CA THR A 70 14.84 -6.49 23.46
C THR A 70 13.35 -6.14 23.43
N ALA A 71 12.54 -6.79 24.29
CA ALA A 71 11.10 -6.57 24.38
C ALA A 71 10.70 -5.11 24.65
N THR A 72 11.51 -4.39 25.42
CA THR A 72 11.27 -3.00 25.82
C THR A 72 11.88 -1.96 24.86
N GLY A 73 12.63 -2.40 23.84
CA GLY A 73 13.40 -1.51 22.98
C GLY A 73 14.64 -0.91 23.65
N GLY A 74 15.07 -1.43 24.82
CA GLY A 74 16.23 -0.91 25.57
C GLY A 74 17.61 -1.24 24.98
N GLY A 75 17.70 -2.12 23.98
CA GLY A 75 18.97 -2.53 23.38
C GLY A 75 19.82 -3.42 24.31
N ILE A 76 21.12 -3.51 24.00
CA ILE A 76 22.13 -4.24 24.77
C ILE A 76 23.36 -3.33 24.90
N PRO A 77 23.76 -2.92 26.11
CA PRO A 77 24.87 -1.99 26.29
C PRO A 77 26.17 -2.45 25.61
N GLY A 78 26.84 -1.53 24.92
CA GLY A 78 28.05 -1.75 24.12
C GLY A 78 27.85 -2.55 22.83
N LYS A 79 26.61 -2.95 22.47
CA LYS A 79 26.35 -3.88 21.35
C LYS A 79 25.19 -3.48 20.44
N VAL A 80 24.02 -3.18 21.01
CA VAL A 80 22.80 -2.86 20.26
C VAL A 80 22.18 -1.58 20.85
N PRO A 81 21.90 -0.55 20.04
CA PRO A 81 21.40 0.72 20.57
C PRO A 81 19.99 0.58 21.16
N PRO A 82 19.64 1.37 22.19
CA PRO A 82 18.26 1.58 22.57
C PRO A 82 17.50 2.24 21.43
N LEU A 83 16.26 1.79 21.21
CA LEU A 83 15.27 2.46 20.38
C LEU A 83 14.23 3.18 21.23
N ALA A 84 13.90 2.66 22.40
CA ALA A 84 13.04 3.34 23.37
C ALA A 84 13.75 4.59 23.92
N ASN A 85 13.00 5.68 24.08
CA ASN A 85 13.45 6.98 24.59
C ASN A 85 14.72 7.53 23.89
N SER A 86 14.96 7.15 22.62
CA SER A 86 16.18 7.52 21.90
C SER A 86 15.96 7.68 20.40
N LEU A 87 15.24 6.75 19.76
CA LEU A 87 14.98 6.80 18.31
C LEU A 87 14.20 8.06 17.88
N GLY A 88 13.30 8.55 18.75
CA GLY A 88 12.48 9.72 18.49
C GLY A 88 13.29 10.99 18.19
N TYR A 89 14.41 11.19 18.87
CA TYR A 89 15.24 12.39 18.71
C TYR A 89 15.83 12.51 17.29
N PHE A 90 16.18 11.40 16.64
CA PHE A 90 16.66 11.42 15.25
C PHE A 90 15.59 11.98 14.28
N THR A 91 14.30 11.91 14.62
CA THR A 91 13.23 12.44 13.76
C THR A 91 13.13 13.97 13.72
N HIS A 92 13.87 14.69 14.58
CA HIS A 92 14.04 16.16 14.53
C HIS A 92 14.96 16.62 13.39
N LEU A 93 15.66 15.70 12.74
CA LEU A 93 16.57 15.97 11.62
C LEU A 93 16.10 15.23 10.36
N PRO A 94 16.05 15.86 9.17
CA PRO A 94 15.77 15.15 7.92
C PRO A 94 16.75 13.99 7.67
N ALA A 95 18.06 14.24 7.83
CA ALA A 95 19.09 13.19 7.75
C ALA A 95 18.99 12.13 8.88
N GLY A 96 18.40 12.50 10.03
CA GLY A 96 18.14 11.57 11.12
C GLY A 96 16.96 10.64 10.80
N ARG A 97 15.92 11.14 10.13
CA ARG A 97 14.85 10.28 9.58
C ARG A 97 15.38 9.28 8.56
N GLU A 98 16.22 9.75 7.64
CA GLU A 98 16.88 8.90 6.65
C GLU A 98 17.73 7.81 7.31
N TYR A 99 18.50 8.16 8.34
CA TYR A 99 19.29 7.22 9.13
C TYR A 99 18.42 6.10 9.73
N VAL A 100 17.25 6.39 10.32
CA VAL A 100 16.35 5.36 10.89
C VAL A 100 15.98 4.30 9.84
N MET A 101 15.68 4.72 8.61
CA MET A 101 15.28 3.80 7.53
C MET A 101 16.48 3.03 6.95
N ARG A 102 17.70 3.60 7.03
CA ARG A 102 18.92 3.06 6.39
C ARG A 102 19.84 2.26 7.32
N VAL A 103 19.58 2.19 8.62
CA VAL A 103 20.25 1.21 9.52
C VAL A 103 20.07 -0.20 8.91
N PRO A 104 21.12 -1.04 8.81
CA PRO A 104 21.07 -2.32 8.09
C PRO A 104 19.89 -3.23 8.45
N GLY A 105 19.52 -3.31 9.74
CA GLY A 105 18.36 -4.09 10.19
C GLY A 105 17.02 -3.59 9.63
N ALA A 106 16.84 -2.28 9.47
CA ALA A 106 15.66 -1.69 8.84
C ALA A 106 15.73 -1.82 7.30
N SER A 107 16.81 -1.29 6.70
CA SER A 107 17.05 -1.31 5.25
C SER A 107 16.84 -2.70 4.64
N ASN A 108 17.45 -3.72 5.26
CA ASN A 108 17.52 -5.07 4.71
C ASN A 108 16.47 -6.03 5.30
N SER A 109 15.54 -5.52 6.12
CA SER A 109 14.40 -6.31 6.60
C SER A 109 13.57 -6.87 5.44
N ALA A 110 12.99 -8.05 5.63
CA ALA A 110 12.06 -8.67 4.68
C ALA A 110 10.69 -7.95 4.62
N LEU A 111 10.45 -6.98 5.51
CA LEU A 111 9.25 -6.15 5.53
C LEU A 111 9.15 -5.33 4.24
N SER A 112 7.94 -5.23 3.70
CA SER A 112 7.57 -4.24 2.69
C SER A 112 7.76 -2.82 3.24
N ASP A 113 7.78 -1.84 2.34
CA ASP A 113 7.99 -0.44 2.72
C ASP A 113 6.83 0.11 3.57
N ARG A 114 5.62 -0.45 3.42
CA ARG A 114 4.47 -0.13 4.28
C ARG A 114 4.61 -0.75 5.67
N GLU A 115 4.91 -2.04 5.77
CA GLU A 115 5.10 -2.72 7.07
C GLU A 115 6.27 -2.11 7.86
N LEU A 116 7.35 -1.72 7.16
CA LEU A 116 8.48 -1.02 7.77
C LEU A 116 8.08 0.39 8.27
N ALA A 117 7.31 1.16 7.49
CA ALA A 117 6.77 2.43 7.97
C ALA A 117 5.88 2.25 9.21
N ASP A 118 4.99 1.25 9.19
CA ASP A 118 4.05 0.96 10.28
C ASP A 118 4.76 0.52 11.57
N VAL A 119 5.78 -0.35 11.50
CA VAL A 119 6.56 -0.74 12.70
C VAL A 119 7.42 0.42 13.24
N LEU A 120 8.01 1.24 12.37
CA LEU A 120 8.77 2.43 12.80
C LEU A 120 7.84 3.41 13.53
N ASN A 121 6.66 3.69 12.96
CA ASN A 121 5.65 4.55 13.58
C ASN A 121 5.15 3.98 14.92
N TRP A 122 4.97 2.66 15.01
CA TRP A 122 4.59 2.00 16.26
C TRP A 122 5.67 2.16 17.34
N VAL A 123 6.95 1.89 17.05
CA VAL A 123 8.07 2.10 18.00
C VAL A 123 8.16 3.56 18.44
N LEU A 124 7.96 4.50 17.52
CA LEU A 124 8.03 5.93 17.82
C LEU A 124 6.88 6.40 18.71
N THR A 125 5.65 6.00 18.40
CA THR A 125 4.44 6.46 19.13
C THR A 125 4.17 5.70 20.43
N THR A 126 4.81 4.55 20.66
CA THR A 126 4.67 3.75 21.90
C THR A 126 5.89 3.83 22.83
N MET A 127 7.11 3.99 22.30
CA MET A 127 8.35 3.95 23.09
C MET A 127 9.17 5.26 23.07
N ASN A 128 8.74 6.29 22.34
CA ASN A 128 9.54 7.51 22.14
C ASN A 128 8.75 8.82 22.27
N ARG A 129 7.53 8.81 22.84
CA ARG A 129 6.63 9.99 22.83
C ARG A 129 7.30 11.29 23.26
N ASP A 130 8.05 11.26 24.35
CA ASP A 130 8.71 12.45 24.92
C ASP A 130 9.95 12.89 24.12
N ALA A 131 10.45 12.06 23.21
CA ALA A 131 11.56 12.34 22.32
C ALA A 131 11.12 12.84 20.93
N LEU A 132 9.81 12.83 20.61
CA LEU A 132 9.31 13.27 19.30
C LEU A 132 9.29 14.81 19.17
N PRO A 133 9.50 15.36 17.95
CA PRO A 133 9.25 16.78 17.69
C PRO A 133 7.74 17.07 17.77
N ARG A 134 7.37 18.30 18.14
CA ARG A 134 5.95 18.70 18.30
C ARG A 134 5.14 18.57 17.00
N ASP A 135 5.80 18.71 15.85
CA ASP A 135 5.26 18.56 14.51
C ASP A 135 5.62 17.21 13.86
N PHE A 136 5.82 16.16 14.69
CA PHE A 136 6.16 14.82 14.22
C PHE A 136 5.23 14.32 13.10
N LYS A 137 5.85 13.96 11.98
CA LYS A 137 5.20 13.33 10.84
C LYS A 137 5.49 11.82 10.87
N PRO A 138 4.48 10.94 10.90
CA PRO A 138 4.68 9.51 10.69
C PRO A 138 5.46 9.23 9.41
N TYR A 139 6.25 8.17 9.41
CA TYR A 139 6.86 7.63 8.19
C TYR A 139 5.77 7.12 7.25
N THR A 140 5.98 7.31 5.95
CA THR A 140 5.09 6.78 4.90
C THR A 140 5.77 5.66 4.12
N ALA A 141 4.98 4.77 3.51
CA ALA A 141 5.52 3.74 2.62
C ALA A 141 6.34 4.34 1.46
N ALA A 142 5.92 5.50 0.94
CA ALA A 142 6.63 6.20 -0.13
C ALA A 142 7.99 6.77 0.32
N GLU A 143 8.05 7.37 1.51
CA GLU A 143 9.31 7.83 2.13
C GLU A 143 10.27 6.66 2.36
N VAL A 144 9.76 5.56 2.90
CA VAL A 144 10.54 4.34 3.15
C VAL A 144 11.06 3.74 1.83
N ALA A 145 10.21 3.61 0.81
CA ALA A 145 10.60 3.10 -0.51
C ALA A 145 11.68 3.95 -1.18
N ALA A 146 11.58 5.28 -1.07
CA ALA A 146 12.53 6.22 -1.67
C ALA A 146 13.89 6.26 -0.96
N HIS A 147 13.94 6.00 0.35
CA HIS A 147 15.12 6.31 1.18
C HIS A 147 15.77 5.13 1.91
N ARG A 148 15.09 4.00 2.15
CA ARG A 148 15.64 2.92 3.00
C ARG A 148 16.92 2.24 2.44
N ARG A 149 17.20 2.38 1.14
CA ARG A 149 18.33 1.73 0.45
C ARG A 149 19.23 2.76 -0.25
N PRO A 150 20.55 2.50 -0.36
CA PRO A 150 21.27 1.37 0.22
C PRO A 150 21.46 1.53 1.73
N ALA A 151 21.62 0.40 2.44
CA ALA A 151 21.95 0.38 3.86
C ALA A 151 23.22 1.22 4.16
N LEU A 152 23.29 1.80 5.35
CA LEU A 152 24.51 2.44 5.83
C LEU A 152 25.60 1.40 6.08
N SER A 153 26.76 1.58 5.47
CA SER A 153 27.96 0.78 5.72
C SER A 153 28.63 1.15 7.05
N ASP A 154 28.69 2.44 7.39
CA ASP A 154 29.19 2.95 8.66
C ASP A 154 28.08 3.65 9.45
N VAL A 155 27.32 2.83 10.19
CA VAL A 155 26.23 3.29 11.07
C VAL A 155 26.78 4.15 12.22
N ALA A 156 27.96 3.82 12.73
CA ALA A 156 28.52 4.46 13.92
C ALA A 156 28.94 5.91 13.65
N THR A 157 29.66 6.17 12.55
CA THR A 157 30.07 7.51 12.15
C THR A 157 28.87 8.39 11.81
N VAL A 158 27.89 7.85 11.09
CA VAL A 158 26.65 8.61 10.75
C VAL A 158 25.85 8.93 12.02
N ARG A 159 25.66 7.95 12.92
CA ARG A 159 25.00 8.18 14.21
C ARG A 159 25.73 9.27 15.02
N ALA A 160 27.05 9.20 15.15
CA ALA A 160 27.82 10.18 15.90
C ALA A 160 27.72 11.59 15.29
N GLY A 161 27.67 11.71 13.96
CA GLY A 161 27.40 12.98 13.27
C GLY A 161 26.01 13.55 13.59
N LEU A 162 24.98 12.70 13.58
CA LEU A 162 23.61 13.07 13.90
C LEU A 162 23.44 13.47 15.38
N VAL A 163 24.06 12.74 16.32
CA VAL A 163 24.03 13.09 17.75
C VAL A 163 24.65 14.47 17.98
N ARG A 164 25.81 14.77 17.38
CA ARG A 164 26.37 16.14 17.43
C ARG A 164 25.44 17.19 16.82
N ALA A 165 24.75 16.88 15.73
CA ALA A 165 23.78 17.78 15.08
C ALA A 165 22.46 17.96 15.87
N LEU A 166 22.16 17.07 16.82
CA LEU A 166 21.08 17.22 17.80
C LEU A 166 21.55 18.08 18.99
N GLN A 167 22.75 17.81 19.52
CA GLN A 167 23.37 18.58 20.61
C GLN A 167 23.55 20.06 20.24
N THR A 168 23.96 20.39 19.01
CA THR A 168 24.03 21.80 18.54
C THR A 168 22.67 22.51 18.44
N ARG A 169 21.56 21.78 18.59
CA ARG A 169 20.19 22.30 18.66
C ARG A 169 19.61 22.24 20.08
N GLY A 170 20.40 21.88 21.10
CA GLY A 170 19.96 21.69 22.48
C GLY A 170 19.13 20.42 22.69
N ILE A 171 19.35 19.38 21.88
CA ILE A 171 18.66 18.08 21.98
C ILE A 171 19.66 17.03 22.46
N ASP A 172 19.84 16.97 23.78
CA ASP A 172 20.89 16.15 24.42
C ASP A 172 20.41 14.77 24.90
N GLY A 173 19.15 14.40 24.62
CA GLY A 173 18.53 13.15 25.06
C GLY A 173 19.03 11.87 24.38
N VAL A 174 20.01 11.96 23.46
CA VAL A 174 20.65 10.80 22.83
C VAL A 174 22.07 10.65 23.36
N ALA A 175 22.34 9.53 24.04
CA ALA A 175 23.69 9.22 24.50
C ALA A 175 24.66 8.99 23.32
N ASP A 176 25.86 9.57 23.40
CA ASP A 176 26.93 9.40 22.40
C ASP A 176 27.29 7.93 22.17
N ARG A 177 27.27 7.14 23.25
CA ARG A 177 27.51 5.70 23.28
C ARG A 177 26.29 4.99 23.86
N TYR A 178 26.14 3.72 23.50
CA TYR A 178 25.16 2.78 24.03
C TYR A 178 25.89 1.49 24.38
#